data_AF-A0A520CJW7-F1
#
_entry.id   AF-A0A520CJW7-F1
#
_cell.length_a   1.000
_cell.length_b   1.000
_cell.length_c   1.000
_cell.angle_alpha   90.00
_cell.angle_beta   90.00
_cell.angle_gamma   90.00
#
_symmetry.space_group_name_H-M   'P 1'
#
loop_
_entity.id
_entity.type
_entity.pdbx_description
1 polymer ?
#
loop_
_entity_poly.entity_id
_entity_poly.type
_entity_poly.pdbx_seq_one_letter_code
_entity_poly.pdbx_strand_id
1 'polypeptide(L)'
;MPHFFIILLKINLVLILFAAAYYFILRHLTFYVINRVFLAFGILFSTVYPFIDLTDFFHRQNTSAVAFVPEINQQVKSLVPTGFIGEYWQWLGGLFYVGVAFMAFRLIVQFVSLYKMHKKSLPGSVANFEVRILKEPVSPFSFWQTVYINPSLHQERELHTILAHEQIHVKEWHSLDIILAELSVVFYWFNPGVWLMKRAVKENLEFITDEKILKKGVDKKAYQYSLLDVGNLMPAVEIVNNFNLSDLKKRIKMMNVKRSSKLTLSRYMLVLPVLLLTTLAFTVSKKDIKKHFAPIKQALIKANIIDSVKEDITASLNKEVVNQKIKKAQTTETSVDTATKFNFIINSVQIRKDTANSNVAETFNPEQTLVLATRKNDLPGSSDR
;
A
#
# COMPACT_ATOMS: atom_id res chain seq x y z
N MET A 1 19.65 18.01 5.44
CA MET A 1 18.40 17.55 6.09
C MET A 1 18.77 17.03 7.47
N PRO A 2 18.06 17.42 8.54
CA PRO A 2 18.26 16.86 9.86
C PRO A 2 18.12 15.32 9.84
N HIS A 3 18.95 14.64 10.61
CA HIS A 3 18.98 13.17 10.70
C HIS A 3 17.57 12.57 10.97
N PHE A 4 16.80 13.25 11.82
CA PHE A 4 15.40 12.94 12.12
C PHE A 4 14.53 12.74 10.86
N PHE A 5 14.59 13.65 9.88
CA PHE A 5 13.76 13.56 8.68
C PHE A 5 14.17 12.41 7.75
N ILE A 6 15.45 12.00 7.78
CA ILE A 6 15.92 10.85 7.01
C ILE A 6 15.34 9.56 7.62
N ILE A 7 15.36 9.43 8.95
CA ILE A 7 14.70 8.32 9.65
C ILE A 7 13.21 8.31 9.31
N LEU A 8 12.55 9.46 9.47
CA LEU A 8 11.12 9.59 9.20
C LEU A 8 10.79 9.17 7.75
N LEU A 9 11.57 9.59 6.76
CA LEU A 9 11.38 9.19 5.36
C LEU A 9 11.52 7.67 5.18
N LYS A 10 12.54 7.04 5.79
CA LYS A 10 12.73 5.59 5.74
C LYS A 10 11.51 4.84 6.30
N ILE A 11 11.00 5.25 7.48
CA ILE A 11 9.82 4.62 8.09
C ILE A 11 8.62 4.72 7.15
N ASN A 12 8.38 5.93 6.62
CA ASN A 12 7.22 6.20 5.79
C ASN A 12 7.24 5.43 4.46
N LEU A 13 8.42 5.26 3.86
CA LEU A 13 8.59 4.44 2.67
C LEU A 13 8.24 2.97 2.96
N VAL A 14 8.75 2.43 4.07
CA VAL A 14 8.47 1.04 4.48
C VAL A 14 6.98 0.84 4.77
N LEU A 15 6.32 1.78 5.45
CA LEU A 15 4.87 1.74 5.69
C LEU A 15 4.06 1.66 4.39
N ILE A 16 4.41 2.49 3.39
CA ILE A 16 3.75 2.46 2.07
C ILE A 16 3.96 1.11 1.40
N LEU A 17 5.17 0.56 1.49
CA LEU A 17 5.51 -0.73 0.89
C LEU A 17 4.69 -1.88 1.52
N PHE A 18 4.59 -1.93 2.85
CA PHE A 18 3.74 -2.90 3.56
C PHE A 18 2.26 -2.72 3.23
N ALA A 19 1.78 -1.48 3.19
CA ALA A 19 0.41 -1.18 2.78
C ALA A 19 0.13 -1.68 1.36
N ALA A 20 1.01 -1.38 0.39
CA ALA A 20 0.86 -1.82 -0.99
C ALA A 20 0.84 -3.35 -1.09
N ALA A 21 1.78 -4.05 -0.45
CA ALA A 21 1.81 -5.51 -0.45
C ALA A 21 0.53 -6.12 0.13
N TYR A 22 0.02 -5.55 1.23
CA TYR A 22 -1.26 -5.99 1.79
C TYR A 22 -2.40 -5.80 0.79
N TYR A 23 -2.60 -4.57 0.29
CA TYR A 23 -3.75 -4.22 -0.53
C TYR A 23 -3.78 -4.94 -1.89
N PHE A 24 -2.63 -5.16 -2.52
CA PHE A 24 -2.55 -5.80 -3.83
C PHE A 24 -2.47 -7.33 -3.76
N ILE A 25 -1.92 -7.91 -2.69
CA ILE A 25 -1.58 -9.34 -2.64
C ILE A 25 -2.30 -10.09 -1.53
N LEU A 26 -2.40 -9.53 -0.32
CA LEU A 26 -2.83 -10.28 0.86
C LEU A 26 -4.29 -10.04 1.26
N ARG A 27 -4.85 -8.89 0.90
CA ARG A 27 -6.20 -8.46 1.31
C ARG A 27 -7.31 -9.42 0.86
N HIS A 28 -7.17 -10.06 -0.30
CA HIS A 28 -8.14 -11.04 -0.81
C HIS A 28 -7.95 -12.45 -0.26
N LEU A 29 -6.92 -12.69 0.55
CA LEU A 29 -6.66 -14.00 1.13
C LEU A 29 -7.47 -14.18 2.42
N THR A 30 -8.08 -15.35 2.60
CA THR A 30 -8.94 -15.65 3.75
C THR A 30 -8.16 -16.13 4.98
N PHE A 31 -6.85 -15.87 5.05
CA PHE A 31 -6.00 -16.20 6.20
C PHE A 31 -5.90 -15.01 7.15
N TYR A 32 -7.04 -14.63 7.74
CA TYR A 32 -7.16 -13.36 8.47
C TYR A 32 -6.24 -13.24 9.68
N VAL A 33 -5.93 -14.35 10.36
CA VAL A 33 -4.95 -14.35 11.48
C VAL A 33 -3.54 -14.01 10.98
N ILE A 34 -3.13 -14.56 9.83
CA ILE A 34 -1.80 -14.26 9.26
C ILE A 34 -1.77 -12.81 8.76
N ASN A 35 -2.86 -12.32 8.18
CA ASN A 35 -3.01 -10.91 7.82
C ASN A 35 -2.91 -9.98 9.04
N ARG A 36 -3.48 -10.35 10.20
CA ARG A 36 -3.35 -9.59 11.45
C ARG A 36 -1.88 -9.48 11.86
N VAL A 37 -1.17 -10.61 11.90
CA VAL A 37 0.26 -10.65 12.24
C VAL A 37 1.09 -9.84 11.24
N PHE A 38 0.82 -9.96 9.93
CA PHE A 38 1.51 -9.20 8.89
C PHE A 38 1.33 -7.69 9.05
N LEU A 39 0.11 -7.23 9.33
CA LEU A 39 -0.19 -5.81 9.50
C LEU A 39 0.49 -5.24 10.76
N ALA A 40 0.40 -5.94 11.88
CA ALA A 40 1.07 -5.55 13.12
C ALA A 40 2.60 -5.54 12.94
N PHE A 41 3.15 -6.58 12.31
CA PHE A 41 4.57 -6.66 11.98
C PHE A 41 5.00 -5.51 11.08
N GLY A 42 4.26 -5.18 10.02
CA GLY A 42 4.60 -4.07 9.12
C GLY A 42 4.69 -2.72 9.83
N ILE A 43 3.75 -2.45 10.74
CA ILE A 43 3.77 -1.24 11.58
C ILE A 43 5.01 -1.22 12.47
N LEU A 44 5.25 -2.29 13.24
CA LEU A 44 6.37 -2.36 14.19
C LEU A 44 7.72 -2.36 13.48
N PHE A 45 7.86 -3.17 12.44
CA PHE A 45 9.07 -3.29 11.63
C PHE A 45 9.40 -1.96 10.96
N SER A 46 8.43 -1.26 10.36
CA SER A 46 8.69 0.04 9.72
C SER A 46 9.27 1.06 10.70
N THR A 47 8.81 1.04 11.97
CA THR A 47 9.27 1.95 13.02
C THR A 47 10.66 1.57 13.52
N VAL A 48 10.92 0.27 13.74
CA VAL A 48 12.19 -0.23 14.30
C VAL A 48 13.31 -0.27 13.25
N TYR A 49 12.99 -0.55 12.00
CA TYR A 49 13.94 -0.82 10.93
C TYR A 49 15.07 0.23 10.76
N PRO A 50 14.81 1.55 10.75
CA PRO A 50 15.87 2.54 10.54
C PRO A 50 16.90 2.60 11.66
N PHE A 51 16.60 2.04 12.83
CA PHE A 51 17.48 1.97 13.99
C PHE A 51 18.37 0.72 14.00
N ILE A 52 18.18 -0.18 13.02
CA ILE A 52 19.03 -1.37 12.85
C ILE A 52 20.18 -0.99 11.92
N ASP A 53 21.40 -0.91 12.48
CA ASP A 53 22.64 -0.63 11.72
C ASP A 53 23.04 -1.83 10.86
N LEU A 54 22.40 -1.97 9.71
CA LEU A 54 22.75 -2.97 8.71
C LEU A 54 24.06 -2.63 7.98
N THR A 55 24.48 -1.36 8.06
CA THR A 55 25.68 -0.84 7.41
C THR A 55 26.95 -1.51 7.93
N ASP A 56 27.01 -1.85 9.22
CA ASP A 56 28.16 -2.53 9.84
C ASP A 56 28.34 -3.97 9.35
N PHE A 57 27.25 -4.64 8.98
CA PHE A 57 27.31 -6.01 8.44
C PHE A 57 27.90 -6.04 7.03
N PHE A 58 27.61 -5.02 6.21
CA PHE A 58 28.15 -4.88 4.85
C PHE A 58 29.53 -4.20 4.80
N HIS A 59 29.87 -3.35 5.77
CA HIS A 59 31.20 -2.71 5.84
C HIS A 59 32.32 -3.67 6.27
N ARG A 60 32.00 -4.78 6.97
CA ARG A 60 32.97 -5.83 7.31
C ARG A 60 33.52 -6.61 6.12
N GLN A 61 32.96 -6.43 4.91
CA GLN A 61 33.46 -7.08 3.70
C GLN A 61 34.35 -6.18 2.83
N ASN A 62 34.54 -4.90 3.19
CA ASN A 62 35.27 -3.91 2.39
C ASN A 62 36.35 -3.17 3.19
N THR A 63 37.25 -3.89 3.87
CA THR A 63 38.55 -3.33 4.28
C THR A 63 39.51 -3.35 3.09
N SER A 64 39.39 -2.35 2.21
CA SER A 64 40.48 -1.75 1.39
C SER A 64 39.91 -0.85 0.31
N ALA A 65 39.57 0.40 0.66
CA ALA A 65 39.56 1.56 -0.25
C ALA A 65 39.11 2.81 0.53
N VAL A 66 39.91 3.25 1.50
CA VAL A 66 39.79 4.58 2.10
C VAL A 66 41.17 5.24 2.09
N ALA A 67 41.55 5.73 0.92
CA ALA A 67 42.42 6.87 0.78
C ALA A 67 42.03 7.54 -0.54
N PHE A 68 41.90 8.86 -0.52
CA PHE A 68 41.62 9.71 -1.69
C PHE A 68 40.15 9.88 -2.12
N VAL A 69 39.34 10.58 -1.30
CA VAL A 69 38.50 11.71 -1.79
C VAL A 69 38.18 12.67 -0.62
N PRO A 70 39.10 13.54 -0.15
CA PRO A 70 38.70 14.67 0.70
C PRO A 70 38.35 15.95 -0.08
N GLU A 71 38.76 16.07 -1.34
CA GLU A 71 38.89 17.41 -1.96
C GLU A 71 37.65 17.88 -2.74
N ILE A 72 36.90 16.96 -3.38
CA ILE A 72 35.73 17.33 -4.20
C ILE A 72 34.52 17.74 -3.32
N ASN A 73 34.42 17.25 -2.07
CA ASN A 73 33.31 17.59 -1.18
C ASN A 73 33.45 18.97 -0.51
N GLN A 74 34.66 19.54 -0.44
CA GLN A 74 34.86 20.86 0.16
C GLN A 74 34.49 21.99 -0.80
N GLN A 75 34.72 21.83 -2.11
CA GLN A 75 34.38 22.86 -3.11
C GLN A 75 32.88 22.96 -3.45
N VAL A 76 32.07 21.92 -3.20
CA VAL A 76 30.61 21.98 -3.42
C VAL A 76 29.89 22.58 -2.20
N LYS A 77 30.47 22.50 -1.00
CA LYS A 77 29.91 23.07 0.23
C LYS A 77 30.01 24.60 0.30
N SER A 78 30.92 25.22 -0.44
CA SER A 78 31.13 26.68 -0.46
C SER A 78 30.23 27.43 -1.45
N LEU A 79 29.50 26.73 -2.32
CA LEU A 79 28.63 27.34 -3.34
C LEU A 79 27.15 27.40 -2.95
N VAL A 80 26.78 26.85 -1.79
CA VAL A 80 25.40 26.84 -1.28
C VAL A 80 25.34 27.68 -0.01
N PRO A 81 24.67 28.85 -0.02
CA PRO A 81 24.49 29.67 1.17
C PRO A 81 23.88 28.84 2.30
N THR A 82 24.63 28.66 3.39
CA THR A 82 24.27 27.84 4.55
C THR A 82 23.12 28.42 5.38
N GLY A 83 22.79 29.71 5.21
CA GLY A 83 21.72 30.41 5.93
C GLY A 83 20.31 30.12 5.41
N PHE A 84 20.14 29.92 4.10
CA PHE A 84 18.79 29.80 3.51
C PHE A 84 18.16 28.42 3.76
N ILE A 85 18.94 27.33 3.68
CA ILE A 85 18.41 25.96 3.76
C ILE A 85 18.11 25.55 5.21
N GLY A 86 18.80 26.12 6.20
CA GLY A 86 18.66 25.78 7.61
C GLY A 86 17.30 26.17 8.21
N GLU A 87 16.80 27.36 7.89
CA GLU A 87 15.52 27.89 8.39
C GLU A 87 14.32 27.04 7.96
N TYR A 88 14.28 26.55 6.71
CA TYR A 88 13.15 25.74 6.24
C TYR A 88 12.99 24.43 7.01
N TRP A 89 14.08 23.82 7.51
CA TRP A 89 14.00 22.59 8.30
C TRP A 89 13.39 22.81 9.68
N GLN A 90 13.56 24.00 10.26
CA GLN A 90 12.94 24.36 11.53
C GLN A 90 11.43 24.55 11.36
N TRP A 91 11.01 25.29 10.32
CA TRP A 91 9.59 25.44 10.00
C TRP A 91 8.92 24.10 9.66
N LEU A 92 9.57 23.26 8.87
CA LEU A 92 9.06 21.92 8.56
C LEU A 92 8.99 21.03 9.81
N GLY A 93 9.94 21.15 10.73
CA GLY A 93 9.91 20.47 12.03
C GLY A 93 8.75 20.95 12.88
N GLY A 94 8.54 22.26 12.97
CA GLY A 94 7.40 22.85 13.66
C GLY A 94 6.07 22.34 13.11
N LEU A 95 5.90 22.36 11.78
CA LEU A 95 4.71 21.84 11.11
C LEU A 95 4.47 20.35 11.42
N PHE A 96 5.53 19.55 11.40
CA PHE A 96 5.45 18.14 11.75
C PHE A 96 4.95 17.93 13.19
N TYR A 97 5.55 18.63 14.17
CA TYR A 97 5.16 18.51 15.58
C TYR A 97 3.75 19.05 15.86
N VAL A 98 3.33 20.12 15.17
CA VAL A 98 1.94 20.61 15.24
C VAL A 98 0.98 19.53 14.75
N GLY A 99 1.29 18.86 13.65
CA GLY A 99 0.47 17.74 13.15
C GLY A 99 0.43 16.55 14.12
N VAL A 100 1.56 16.19 14.73
CA VAL A 100 1.62 15.16 15.77
C VAL A 100 0.77 15.55 16.98
N ALA A 101 0.90 16.78 17.47
CA ALA A 101 0.13 17.30 18.60
C ALA A 101 -1.37 17.29 18.30
N PHE A 102 -1.78 17.70 17.09
CA PHE A 102 -3.17 17.66 16.65
C PHE A 102 -3.72 16.22 16.62
N MET A 103 -2.99 15.28 16.05
CA MET A 103 -3.43 13.88 16.00
C MET A 103 -3.44 13.22 17.39
N ALA A 104 -2.46 13.55 18.25
CA ALA A 104 -2.44 13.11 19.63
C ALA A 104 -3.64 13.67 20.42
N PHE A 105 -3.94 14.96 20.26
CA PHE A 105 -5.13 15.58 20.85
C PHE A 105 -6.42 14.89 20.39
N ARG A 106 -6.56 14.64 19.09
CA ARG A 106 -7.69 13.88 18.53
C ARG A 106 -7.81 12.49 19.15
N LEU A 107 -6.70 11.80 19.38
CA LEU A 107 -6.69 10.47 20.02
C LEU A 107 -7.07 10.55 21.51
N ILE A 108 -6.58 11.55 22.23
CA ILE A 108 -6.93 11.80 23.63
C ILE A 108 -8.43 12.09 23.76
N VAL A 109 -9.01 12.92 22.89
CA VAL A 109 -10.46 13.20 22.88
C VAL A 109 -11.27 11.91 22.71
N GLN A 110 -10.85 10.98 21.86
CA GLN A 110 -11.51 9.68 21.69
C GLN A 110 -11.46 8.84 22.97
N PHE A 111 -10.30 8.75 23.63
CA PHE A 111 -10.18 8.03 24.90
C PHE A 111 -10.99 8.69 26.02
N VAL A 112 -11.02 10.01 26.10
CA VAL A 112 -11.84 10.76 27.06
C VAL A 112 -13.33 10.51 26.80
N SER A 113 -13.76 10.46 25.53
CA SER A 113 -15.14 10.11 25.17
C SER A 113 -15.50 8.70 25.64
N LEU A 114 -14.66 7.71 25.34
CA LEU A 114 -14.84 6.33 25.79
C LEU A 114 -14.88 6.24 27.33
N TYR A 115 -14.01 6.97 28.02
CA TYR A 115 -14.00 7.01 29.48
C TYR A 115 -15.27 7.63 30.07
N LYS A 116 -15.77 8.71 29.46
CA LYS A 116 -17.06 9.32 29.86
C LYS A 116 -18.21 8.35 29.66
N MET A 117 -18.27 7.63 28.53
CA MET A 117 -19.26 6.58 28.28
C MET A 117 -19.16 5.46 29.32
N HIS A 118 -17.93 5.02 29.64
CA HIS A 118 -17.70 4.01 30.68
C HIS A 118 -18.26 4.46 32.03
N LYS A 119 -17.99 5.70 32.46
CA LYS A 119 -18.52 6.24 33.72
C LYS A 119 -20.03 6.34 33.77
N LYS A 120 -20.68 6.65 32.64
CA LYS A 120 -22.15 6.74 32.55
C LYS A 120 -22.85 5.38 32.46
N SER A 121 -22.13 4.35 32.00
CA SER A 121 -22.69 3.01 31.83
C SER A 121 -22.77 2.25 33.15
N LEU A 122 -23.74 1.34 33.25
CA LEU A 122 -23.96 0.50 34.44
C LEU A 122 -23.54 -0.95 34.14
N PRO A 123 -22.91 -1.66 35.09
CA PRO A 123 -22.66 -3.09 34.94
C PRO A 123 -24.00 -3.84 34.88
N GLY A 124 -24.09 -4.85 34.02
CA GLY A 124 -25.26 -5.70 33.89
C GLY A 124 -24.97 -6.99 33.14
N SER A 125 -25.99 -7.82 32.96
CA SER A 125 -25.90 -9.00 32.11
C SER A 125 -27.07 -9.02 31.13
N VAL A 126 -26.77 -9.34 29.88
CA VAL A 126 -27.77 -9.49 28.83
C VAL A 126 -27.45 -10.74 28.03
N ALA A 127 -28.44 -11.61 27.81
CA ALA A 127 -28.30 -12.89 27.10
C ALA A 127 -27.13 -13.78 27.60
N ASN A 128 -26.88 -13.80 28.92
CA ASN A 128 -25.77 -14.49 29.59
C ASN A 128 -24.36 -13.96 29.28
N PHE A 129 -24.24 -12.76 28.75
CA PHE A 129 -22.96 -12.04 28.62
C PHE A 129 -22.85 -10.97 29.69
N GLU A 130 -21.65 -10.77 30.23
CA GLU A 130 -21.33 -9.62 31.08
C GLU A 130 -21.12 -8.39 30.19
N VAL A 131 -21.92 -7.36 30.43
CA VAL A 131 -21.93 -6.16 29.58
C VAL A 131 -22.06 -4.90 30.43
N ARG A 132 -21.78 -3.76 29.80
CA ARG A 132 -22.11 -2.44 30.35
C ARG A 132 -23.27 -1.85 29.57
N ILE A 133 -24.35 -1.54 30.29
CA ILE A 133 -25.58 -1.01 29.72
C ILE A 133 -25.45 0.49 29.55
N LEU A 134 -25.65 0.95 28.31
CA LEU A 134 -25.68 2.35 27.91
C LEU A 134 -27.14 2.81 27.71
N LYS A 135 -27.40 4.08 28.03
CA LYS A 135 -28.68 4.74 27.71
C LYS A 135 -28.67 5.47 26.37
N GLU A 136 -27.48 5.83 25.89
CA GLU A 136 -27.29 6.56 24.64
C GLU A 136 -27.56 5.63 23.44
N PRO A 137 -28.13 6.13 22.32
CA PRO A 137 -28.52 5.30 21.19
C PRO A 137 -27.34 4.97 20.27
N VAL A 138 -26.33 4.30 20.81
CA VAL A 138 -25.10 3.92 20.09
C VAL A 138 -25.13 2.45 19.68
N SER A 139 -24.56 2.14 18.52
CA SER A 139 -24.31 0.74 18.13
C SER A 139 -23.50 0.00 19.20
N PRO A 140 -23.72 -1.32 19.38
CA PRO A 140 -22.90 -2.15 20.24
C PRO A 140 -21.43 -2.06 19.85
N PHE A 141 -20.56 -2.01 20.86
CA PHE A 141 -19.12 -2.03 20.64
C PHE A 141 -18.40 -2.65 21.83
N SER A 142 -17.18 -3.08 21.60
CA SER A 142 -16.29 -3.62 22.60
C SER A 142 -15.01 -2.80 22.67
N PHE A 143 -14.54 -2.56 23.89
CA PHE A 143 -13.27 -1.90 24.13
C PHE A 143 -12.56 -2.53 25.33
N TRP A 144 -11.28 -2.83 25.15
CA TRP A 144 -10.42 -3.52 26.10
C TRP A 144 -10.98 -4.90 26.51
N GLN A 145 -11.62 -4.99 27.67
CA GLN A 145 -12.20 -6.23 28.21
C GLN A 145 -13.69 -6.07 28.52
N THR A 146 -14.36 -5.15 27.83
CA THR A 146 -15.74 -4.79 28.16
C THR A 146 -16.57 -4.61 26.90
N VAL A 147 -17.76 -5.19 26.92
CA VAL A 147 -18.78 -5.01 25.88
C VAL A 147 -19.77 -3.95 26.34
N TYR A 148 -20.08 -2.99 25.47
CA TYR A 148 -21.02 -1.91 25.70
C TYR A 148 -22.21 -2.06 24.77
N ILE A 149 -23.42 -1.96 25.32
CA ILE A 149 -24.65 -2.14 24.55
C ILE A 149 -25.79 -1.31 25.14
N ASN A 150 -26.65 -0.81 24.26
CA ASN A 150 -27.98 -0.35 24.65
C ASN A 150 -29.02 -1.42 24.24
N PRO A 151 -29.53 -2.23 25.18
CA PRO A 151 -30.43 -3.34 24.84
C PRO A 151 -31.77 -2.87 24.26
N SER A 152 -32.17 -1.61 24.48
CA SER A 152 -33.43 -1.08 23.95
C SER A 152 -33.45 -0.89 22.43
N LEU A 153 -32.30 -0.95 21.77
CA LEU A 153 -32.17 -0.77 20.32
C LEU A 153 -32.21 -2.07 19.53
N HIS A 154 -32.30 -3.23 20.19
CA HIS A 154 -32.10 -4.53 19.54
C HIS A 154 -33.22 -5.51 19.89
N GLN A 155 -33.59 -6.35 18.93
CA GLN A 155 -34.49 -7.48 19.19
C GLN A 155 -33.75 -8.57 19.97
N GLU A 156 -34.44 -9.25 20.90
CA GLU A 156 -33.82 -10.28 21.74
C GLU A 156 -33.15 -11.41 20.94
N ARG A 157 -33.72 -11.77 19.78
CA ARG A 157 -33.20 -12.84 18.91
C ARG A 157 -31.84 -12.49 18.29
N GLU A 158 -31.58 -11.21 18.03
CA GLU A 158 -30.32 -10.73 17.44
C GLU A 158 -29.25 -10.50 18.50
N LEU A 159 -29.69 -10.22 19.72
CA LEU A 159 -28.87 -9.79 20.84
C LEU A 159 -27.80 -10.81 21.21
N HIS A 160 -28.14 -12.11 21.18
CA HIS A 160 -27.16 -13.18 21.39
C HIS A 160 -26.06 -13.19 20.31
N THR A 161 -26.42 -12.98 19.04
CA THR A 161 -25.47 -12.99 17.92
C THR A 161 -24.55 -11.78 17.96
N ILE A 162 -25.11 -10.61 18.27
CA ILE A 162 -24.38 -9.34 18.44
C ILE A 162 -23.40 -9.45 19.61
N LEU A 163 -23.85 -9.91 20.79
CA LEU A 163 -22.98 -10.03 21.95
C LEU A 163 -21.92 -11.11 21.76
N ALA A 164 -22.24 -12.22 21.10
CA ALA A 164 -21.26 -13.22 20.72
C ALA A 164 -20.18 -12.66 19.76
N HIS A 165 -20.55 -11.72 18.88
CA HIS A 165 -19.63 -10.99 18.00
C HIS A 165 -18.69 -10.09 18.83
N GLU A 166 -19.25 -9.20 19.65
CA GLU A 166 -18.47 -8.29 20.49
C GLU A 166 -17.56 -9.03 21.49
N GLN A 167 -18.01 -10.18 22.01
CA GLN A 167 -17.21 -11.00 22.90
C GLN A 167 -15.94 -11.55 22.23
N ILE A 168 -15.94 -11.77 20.92
CA ILE A 168 -14.75 -12.22 20.18
C ILE A 168 -13.71 -11.08 20.13
N HIS A 169 -14.13 -9.84 19.93
CA HIS A 169 -13.22 -8.69 19.95
C HIS A 169 -12.51 -8.54 21.30
N VAL A 170 -13.26 -8.73 22.39
CA VAL A 170 -12.70 -8.78 23.75
C VAL A 170 -11.71 -9.94 23.89
N LYS A 171 -12.14 -11.16 23.58
CA LYS A 171 -11.33 -12.38 23.78
C LYS A 171 -10.02 -12.35 22.98
N GLU A 172 -10.04 -11.76 21.79
CA GLU A 172 -8.88 -11.71 20.89
C GLU A 172 -8.04 -10.44 21.03
N TRP A 173 -8.35 -9.58 22.00
CA TRP A 173 -7.63 -8.33 22.26
C TRP A 173 -7.56 -7.39 21.05
N HIS A 174 -8.63 -7.33 20.25
CA HIS A 174 -8.70 -6.50 19.04
C HIS A 174 -8.50 -5.00 19.35
N SER A 175 -8.79 -4.56 20.57
CA SER A 175 -8.50 -3.18 21.00
C SER A 175 -7.02 -2.82 20.93
N LEU A 176 -6.10 -3.77 21.20
CA LEU A 176 -4.66 -3.50 21.12
C LEU A 176 -4.21 -3.23 19.68
N ASP A 177 -4.73 -4.00 18.71
CA ASP A 177 -4.43 -3.79 17.29
C ASP A 177 -4.89 -2.41 16.82
N ILE A 178 -6.08 -1.97 17.26
CA ILE A 178 -6.61 -0.63 16.95
C ILE A 178 -5.76 0.45 17.60
N ILE A 179 -5.37 0.31 18.88
CA ILE A 179 -4.51 1.28 19.57
C ILE A 179 -3.15 1.39 18.86
N LEU A 180 -2.54 0.28 18.46
CA LEU A 180 -1.28 0.28 17.71
C LEU A 180 -1.41 1.05 16.39
N ALA A 181 -2.50 0.82 15.65
CA ALA A 181 -2.77 1.53 14.41
C ALA A 181 -3.02 3.04 14.62
N GLU A 182 -3.78 3.42 15.65
CA GLU A 182 -4.03 4.83 15.99
C GLU A 182 -2.74 5.55 16.42
N LEU A 183 -1.92 4.92 17.27
CA LEU A 183 -0.62 5.47 17.66
C LEU A 183 0.30 5.69 16.46
N SER A 184 0.29 4.75 15.51
CA SER A 184 1.06 4.90 14.27
C SER A 184 0.58 6.09 13.44
N VAL A 185 -0.72 6.33 13.38
CA VAL A 185 -1.28 7.52 12.71
C VAL A 185 -0.82 8.81 13.38
N VAL A 186 -0.66 8.85 14.71
CA VAL A 186 -0.17 10.05 15.41
C VAL A 186 1.22 10.44 14.92
N PHE A 187 2.16 9.49 14.85
CA PHE A 187 3.54 9.77 14.45
C PHE A 187 3.73 9.94 12.94
N TYR A 188 2.91 9.27 12.13
CA TYR A 188 3.06 9.21 10.67
C TYR A 188 1.86 9.81 9.93
N TRP A 189 1.22 10.79 10.54
CA TRP A 189 -0.10 11.32 10.14
C TRP A 189 -0.21 11.80 8.69
N PHE A 190 0.89 12.27 8.10
CA PHE A 190 0.92 12.77 6.73
C PHE A 190 1.05 11.65 5.69
N ASN A 191 1.33 10.41 6.11
CA ASN A 191 1.58 9.30 5.21
C ASN A 191 0.29 8.54 4.86
N PRO A 192 -0.13 8.48 3.59
CA PRO A 192 -1.31 7.71 3.20
C PRO A 192 -1.21 6.21 3.54
N GLY A 193 0.00 5.64 3.55
CA GLY A 193 0.26 4.26 3.94
C GLY A 193 -0.22 3.91 5.34
N VAL A 194 -0.01 4.79 6.34
CA VAL A 194 -0.45 4.49 7.71
C VAL A 194 -1.98 4.51 7.85
N TRP A 195 -2.66 5.40 7.11
CA TRP A 195 -4.13 5.43 7.06
C TRP A 195 -4.70 4.19 6.40
N LEU A 196 -4.08 3.73 5.32
CA LEU A 196 -4.41 2.47 4.66
C LEU A 196 -4.18 1.28 5.60
N MET A 197 -3.06 1.23 6.32
CA MET A 197 -2.80 0.17 7.30
C MET A 197 -3.81 0.18 8.44
N LYS A 198 -4.15 1.34 9.00
CA LYS A 198 -5.19 1.46 10.03
C LYS A 198 -6.53 0.90 9.55
N ARG A 199 -6.94 1.26 8.34
CA ARG A 199 -8.18 0.74 7.73
C ARG A 199 -8.11 -0.78 7.53
N ALA A 200 -6.98 -1.28 7.02
CA ALA A 200 -6.75 -2.70 6.82
C ALA A 200 -6.80 -3.50 8.13
N VAL A 201 -6.22 -2.96 9.22
CA VAL A 201 -6.29 -3.57 10.55
C VAL A 201 -7.74 -3.69 10.99
N LYS A 202 -8.52 -2.60 10.98
CA LYS A 202 -9.93 -2.64 11.35
C LYS A 202 -10.72 -3.66 10.52
N GLU A 203 -10.62 -3.60 9.19
CA GLU A 203 -11.30 -4.54 8.27
C GLU A 203 -10.92 -6.00 8.57
N ASN A 204 -9.66 -6.29 8.81
CA ASN A 204 -9.19 -7.65 9.06
C ASN A 204 -9.68 -8.21 10.40
N LEU A 205 -9.80 -7.38 11.44
CA LEU A 205 -10.35 -7.79 12.74
C LEU A 205 -11.82 -8.18 12.61
N GLU A 206 -12.62 -7.40 11.86
CA GLU A 206 -14.01 -7.75 11.53
C GLU A 206 -14.09 -9.09 10.79
N PHE A 207 -13.19 -9.34 9.83
CA PHE A 207 -13.16 -10.62 9.09
C PHE A 207 -12.80 -11.81 9.99
N ILE A 208 -11.91 -11.64 10.96
CA ILE A 208 -11.61 -12.66 11.98
C ILE A 208 -12.86 -12.95 12.80
N THR A 209 -13.55 -11.91 13.26
CA THR A 209 -14.75 -12.05 14.08
C THR A 209 -15.87 -12.75 13.31
N ASP A 210 -16.17 -12.28 12.10
CA ASP A 210 -17.18 -12.87 11.21
C ASP A 210 -16.87 -14.34 10.91
N GLU A 211 -15.60 -14.67 10.62
CA GLU A 211 -15.19 -16.06 10.43
C GLU A 211 -15.47 -16.92 11.66
N LYS A 212 -15.15 -16.43 12.86
CA LYS A 212 -15.32 -17.18 14.11
C LYS A 212 -16.79 -17.38 14.46
N ILE A 213 -17.64 -16.39 14.20
CA ILE A 213 -19.10 -16.54 14.35
C ILE A 213 -19.63 -17.61 13.41
N LEU A 214 -19.27 -17.56 12.12
CA LEU A 214 -19.72 -18.56 11.15
C LEU A 214 -19.20 -19.97 11.47
N LYS A 215 -17.99 -20.09 12.03
CA LYS A 215 -17.43 -21.38 12.48
C LYS A 215 -18.16 -21.97 13.68
N LYS A 216 -18.89 -21.17 14.48
CA LYS A 216 -19.73 -21.65 15.58
C LYS A 216 -21.08 -22.23 15.12
N GLY A 217 -21.36 -22.27 13.82
CA GLY A 217 -22.58 -22.86 13.26
C GLY A 217 -23.75 -21.90 13.10
N VAL A 218 -23.54 -20.58 13.26
CA VAL A 218 -24.57 -19.58 12.99
C VAL A 218 -24.93 -19.58 11.50
N ASP A 219 -26.22 -19.53 11.17
CA ASP A 219 -26.65 -19.44 9.77
C ASP A 219 -26.09 -18.16 9.11
N LYS A 220 -25.43 -18.35 7.97
CA LYS A 220 -24.72 -17.26 7.29
C LYS A 220 -25.65 -16.16 6.82
N LYS A 221 -26.85 -16.52 6.32
CA LYS A 221 -27.79 -15.53 5.78
C LYS A 221 -28.42 -14.73 6.92
N ALA A 222 -28.91 -15.41 7.96
CA ALA A 222 -29.46 -14.77 9.15
C ALA A 222 -28.44 -13.81 9.79
N TYR A 223 -27.17 -14.21 9.87
CA TYR A 223 -26.11 -13.35 10.38
C TYR A 223 -25.89 -12.10 9.52
N GLN A 224 -25.86 -12.24 8.18
CA GLN A 224 -25.71 -11.11 7.27
C GLN A 224 -26.86 -10.10 7.37
N TYR A 225 -28.10 -10.57 7.56
CA TYR A 225 -29.25 -9.69 7.79
C TYR A 225 -29.17 -8.96 9.12
N SER A 226 -28.82 -9.67 10.21
CA SER A 226 -28.62 -9.03 11.52
C SER A 226 -27.54 -7.93 11.47
N LEU A 227 -26.47 -8.10 10.69
CA LEU A 227 -25.47 -7.05 10.51
C LEU A 227 -25.98 -5.82 9.72
N LEU A 228 -26.92 -6.01 8.79
CA LEU A 228 -27.56 -4.90 8.06
C LEU A 228 -28.45 -4.08 8.99
N ASP A 229 -29.19 -4.74 9.88
CA ASP A 229 -30.07 -4.07 10.83
C ASP A 229 -29.27 -3.27 11.87
N VAL A 230 -28.19 -3.85 12.41
CA VAL A 230 -27.29 -3.16 13.34
C VAL A 230 -26.51 -2.04 12.65
N GLY A 231 -26.12 -2.23 11.39
CA GLY A 231 -25.33 -1.26 10.61
C GLY A 231 -26.04 0.05 10.31
N ASN A 232 -27.37 0.09 10.46
CA ASN A 232 -28.20 1.29 10.31
C ASN A 232 -28.25 2.17 11.58
N LEU A 233 -27.72 1.70 12.71
CA LEU A 233 -27.67 2.47 13.96
C LEU A 233 -26.52 3.49 13.95
N MET A 234 -26.65 4.54 14.78
CA MET A 234 -25.64 5.59 14.85
C MET A 234 -24.32 5.06 15.45
N PRO A 235 -23.17 5.28 14.78
CA PRO A 235 -21.87 4.97 15.36
C PRO A 235 -21.66 5.78 16.64
N ALA A 236 -20.94 5.22 17.61
CA ALA A 236 -20.62 5.90 18.87
C ALA A 236 -19.83 7.22 18.71
N VAL A 237 -19.36 7.54 17.48
CA VAL A 237 -18.75 8.81 17.10
C VAL A 237 -19.48 9.37 15.87
N GLU A 238 -20.15 10.50 16.04
CA GLU A 238 -21.20 11.04 15.15
C GLU A 238 -20.76 11.46 13.73
N ILE A 239 -19.47 11.52 13.42
CA ILE A 239 -18.95 12.16 12.18
C ILE A 239 -18.84 11.17 10.98
N VAL A 240 -19.34 9.93 11.06
CA VAL A 240 -18.89 8.80 10.20
C VAL A 240 -20.01 8.08 9.42
N ASN A 241 -21.13 8.73 9.13
CA ASN A 241 -22.34 8.04 8.61
C ASN A 241 -22.17 7.34 7.24
N ASN A 242 -21.26 7.79 6.36
CA ASN A 242 -21.08 7.18 5.03
C ASN A 242 -20.09 5.99 4.98
N PHE A 243 -19.29 5.76 6.02
CA PHE A 243 -18.26 4.71 5.96
C PHE A 243 -18.79 3.31 6.31
N ASN A 244 -19.82 3.24 7.15
CA ASN A 244 -20.36 1.98 7.70
C ASN A 244 -20.89 1.03 6.61
N LEU A 245 -21.64 1.54 5.62
CA LEU A 245 -22.19 0.71 4.53
C LEU A 245 -21.10 0.10 3.64
N SER A 246 -20.04 0.87 3.35
CA SER A 246 -18.94 0.41 2.51
C SER A 246 -18.12 -0.70 3.17
N ASP A 247 -18.00 -0.67 4.50
CA ASP A 247 -17.27 -1.67 5.28
C ASP A 247 -18.13 -2.92 5.50
N LEU A 248 -19.43 -2.76 5.78
CA LEU A 248 -20.38 -3.86 5.85
C LEU A 248 -20.45 -4.64 4.53
N LYS A 249 -20.47 -3.95 3.38
CA LYS A 249 -20.40 -4.60 2.06
C LYS A 249 -19.16 -5.49 1.92
N LYS A 250 -18.01 -5.07 2.44
CA LYS A 250 -16.77 -5.90 2.37
C LYS A 250 -16.86 -7.11 3.28
N ARG A 251 -17.40 -6.97 4.49
CA ARG A 251 -17.65 -8.08 5.40
C ARG A 251 -18.55 -9.13 4.75
N ILE A 252 -19.69 -8.70 4.19
CA ILE A 252 -20.62 -9.58 3.45
C ILE A 252 -19.92 -10.25 2.26
N LYS A 253 -19.14 -9.49 1.48
CA LYS A 253 -18.36 -10.06 0.37
C LYS A 253 -17.40 -11.15 0.86
N MET A 254 -16.60 -10.88 1.90
CA MET A 254 -15.58 -11.81 2.40
C MET A 254 -16.17 -13.05 3.09
N MET A 255 -17.38 -12.96 3.67
CA MET A 255 -18.12 -14.12 4.18
C MET A 255 -18.59 -15.09 3.08
N ASN A 256 -18.74 -14.60 1.84
CA ASN A 256 -19.22 -15.36 0.69
C ASN A 256 -18.11 -15.83 -0.26
N VAL A 257 -16.86 -15.40 -0.03
CA VAL A 257 -15.70 -15.82 -0.84
C VAL A 257 -15.29 -17.27 -0.49
N LYS A 258 -14.86 -18.03 -1.50
CA LYS A 258 -14.27 -19.37 -1.31
C LYS A 258 -12.99 -19.28 -0.49
N ARG A 259 -12.79 -20.21 0.46
CA ARG A 259 -11.59 -20.26 1.29
C ARG A 259 -10.33 -20.39 0.42
N SER A 260 -9.32 -19.61 0.74
CA SER A 260 -8.02 -19.67 0.08
C SER A 260 -7.35 -21.01 0.36
N SER A 261 -6.75 -21.62 -0.68
CA SER A 261 -6.07 -22.92 -0.55
C SER A 261 -4.74 -22.78 0.19
N LYS A 262 -4.26 -23.87 0.79
CA LYS A 262 -2.94 -23.88 1.45
C LYS A 262 -1.79 -23.47 0.52
N LEU A 263 -1.90 -23.74 -0.80
CA LEU A 263 -0.91 -23.28 -1.78
C LEU A 263 -0.77 -21.76 -1.83
N THR A 264 -1.85 -21.01 -1.59
CA THR A 264 -1.78 -19.53 -1.55
C THR A 264 -1.04 -19.00 -0.31
N LEU A 265 -0.76 -19.86 0.68
CA LEU A 265 0.10 -19.51 1.82
C LEU A 265 1.53 -19.18 1.37
N SER A 266 2.00 -19.78 0.27
CA SER A 266 3.32 -19.48 -0.32
C SER A 266 3.48 -18.00 -0.67
N ARG A 267 2.39 -17.26 -0.94
CA ARG A 267 2.44 -15.81 -1.17
C ARG A 267 2.99 -15.06 0.04
N TYR A 268 2.64 -15.46 1.26
CA TYR A 268 3.21 -14.83 2.47
C TYR A 268 4.71 -15.12 2.59
N MET A 269 5.09 -16.36 2.29
CA MET A 269 6.50 -16.80 2.31
C MET A 269 7.35 -16.08 1.27
N LEU A 270 6.79 -15.66 0.14
CA LEU A 270 7.50 -14.91 -0.89
C LEU A 270 7.46 -13.39 -0.65
N VAL A 271 6.31 -12.85 -0.24
CA VAL A 271 6.14 -11.40 -0.04
C VAL A 271 7.05 -10.89 1.08
N LEU A 272 7.14 -11.60 2.20
CA LEU A 272 7.89 -11.11 3.36
C LEU A 272 9.40 -10.96 3.06
N PRO A 273 10.11 -11.97 2.50
CA PRO A 273 11.51 -11.80 2.11
C PRO A 273 11.72 -10.73 1.05
N VAL A 274 10.83 -10.64 0.05
CA VAL A 274 10.94 -9.60 -0.99
C VAL A 274 10.81 -8.21 -0.37
N LEU A 275 9.88 -8.02 0.56
CA LEU A 275 9.74 -6.76 1.31
C LEU A 275 11.01 -6.46 2.08
N LEU A 276 11.53 -7.41 2.86
CA LEU A 276 12.75 -7.22 3.63
C LEU A 276 13.93 -6.87 2.73
N LEU A 277 14.19 -7.62 1.66
CA LEU A 277 15.26 -7.33 0.69
C LEU A 277 15.09 -5.94 0.04
N THR A 278 13.86 -5.57 -0.31
CA THR A 278 13.56 -4.25 -0.88
C THR A 278 13.89 -3.14 0.13
N THR A 279 13.55 -3.32 1.41
CA THR A 279 13.91 -2.35 2.46
C THR A 279 15.43 -2.25 2.63
N LEU A 280 16.15 -3.38 2.65
CA LEU A 280 17.62 -3.40 2.71
C LEU A 280 18.25 -2.65 1.54
N ALA A 281 17.74 -2.83 0.32
CA ALA A 281 18.22 -2.10 -0.86
C ALA A 281 18.08 -0.57 -0.73
N PHE A 282 17.07 -0.07 -0.01
CA PHE A 282 16.93 1.36 0.27
C PHE A 282 17.93 1.87 1.33
N THR A 283 18.42 1.02 2.22
CA THR A 283 19.46 1.39 3.21
C THR A 283 20.86 1.33 2.62
N VAL A 284 21.11 0.44 1.65
CA VAL A 284 22.36 0.42 0.86
C VAL A 284 22.31 1.53 -0.20
N SER A 285 22.34 2.78 0.24
CA SER A 285 22.35 3.93 -0.67
C SER A 285 23.74 4.11 -1.29
N LYS A 286 23.83 3.83 -2.61
CA LYS A 286 24.68 4.33 -3.73
C LYS A 286 26.13 4.81 -3.52
N LYS A 287 26.58 5.14 -2.31
CA LYS A 287 27.95 5.55 -2.00
C LYS A 287 28.94 4.41 -2.25
N ASP A 288 28.51 3.17 -2.07
CA ASP A 288 29.30 1.97 -2.35
C ASP A 288 29.24 1.54 -3.82
N ILE A 289 28.09 1.70 -4.50
CA ILE A 289 27.96 1.39 -5.93
C ILE A 289 28.83 2.33 -6.77
N LYS A 290 28.83 3.64 -6.48
CA LYS A 290 29.71 4.61 -7.17
C LYS A 290 31.21 4.35 -6.88
N LYS A 291 31.54 3.79 -5.71
CA LYS A 291 32.90 3.39 -5.33
C LYS A 291 33.38 2.14 -6.07
N HIS A 292 32.50 1.17 -6.31
CA HIS A 292 32.85 -0.06 -7.05
C HIS A 292 33.09 0.16 -8.56
N PHE A 293 32.48 1.17 -9.18
CA PHE A 293 32.73 1.52 -10.59
C PHE A 293 33.84 2.56 -10.79
N ALA A 294 34.31 3.22 -9.73
CA ALA A 294 35.45 4.15 -9.78
C ALA A 294 36.77 3.49 -10.23
N PRO A 295 37.19 2.29 -9.73
CA PRO A 295 38.41 1.65 -10.17
C PRO A 295 38.33 1.14 -11.61
N ILE A 296 37.14 0.76 -12.11
CA ILE A 296 36.97 0.33 -13.51
C ILE A 296 37.12 1.53 -14.45
N LYS A 297 36.55 2.69 -14.09
CA LYS A 297 36.71 3.93 -14.86
C LYS A 297 38.15 4.44 -14.84
N GLN A 298 38.85 4.30 -13.71
CA GLN A 298 40.25 4.67 -13.58
C GLN A 298 41.21 3.68 -14.26
N ALA A 299 40.92 2.37 -14.26
CA ALA A 299 41.69 1.37 -14.97
C ALA A 299 41.58 1.52 -16.50
N LEU A 300 40.40 1.88 -17.01
CA LEU A 300 40.19 2.21 -18.43
C LEU A 300 40.93 3.48 -18.87
N ILE A 301 41.12 4.45 -17.96
CA ILE A 301 41.91 5.67 -18.20
C ILE A 301 43.41 5.36 -18.09
N LYS A 302 43.84 4.54 -17.12
CA LYS A 302 45.26 4.16 -16.93
C LYS A 302 45.80 3.24 -18.02
N ALA A 303 44.93 2.46 -18.67
CA ALA A 303 45.29 1.55 -19.75
C ALA A 303 45.32 2.22 -21.14
N ASN A 304 45.10 3.54 -21.25
CA ASN A 304 45.05 4.29 -22.51
C ASN A 304 44.08 3.73 -23.58
N ILE A 305 43.12 2.87 -23.19
CA ILE A 305 42.17 2.25 -24.13
C ILE A 305 41.14 3.27 -24.63
N ILE A 306 40.91 4.36 -23.88
CA ILE A 306 39.94 5.39 -24.28
C ILE A 306 40.47 6.25 -25.45
N ASP A 307 41.79 6.43 -25.55
CA ASP A 307 42.39 7.21 -26.64
C ASP A 307 42.58 6.35 -27.91
N SER A 308 42.94 5.07 -27.77
CA SER A 308 43.02 4.15 -28.93
C SER A 308 41.66 3.81 -29.53
N VAL A 309 40.60 3.73 -28.72
CA VAL A 309 39.23 3.51 -29.21
C VAL A 309 38.62 4.79 -29.78
N LYS A 310 39.00 5.98 -29.28
CA LYS A 310 38.58 7.24 -29.90
C LYS A 310 39.21 7.44 -31.27
N GLU A 311 40.52 7.19 -31.42
CA GLU A 311 41.20 7.33 -32.72
C GLU A 311 40.62 6.38 -33.79
N ASP A 312 40.38 5.10 -33.45
CA ASP A 312 39.79 4.13 -34.39
C ASP A 312 38.33 4.45 -34.77
N ILE A 313 37.55 5.02 -33.84
CA ILE A 313 36.17 5.44 -34.11
C ILE A 313 36.13 6.74 -34.94
N THR A 314 37.03 7.70 -34.72
CA THR A 314 37.11 8.91 -35.58
C THR A 314 37.66 8.63 -36.97
N ALA A 315 38.57 7.66 -37.13
CA ALA A 315 39.09 7.25 -38.43
C ALA A 315 38.04 6.52 -39.30
N SER A 316 37.15 5.74 -38.66
CA SER A 316 36.03 5.06 -39.33
C SER A 316 34.87 6.01 -39.67
N LEU A 317 34.53 6.95 -38.79
CA LEU A 317 33.47 7.95 -39.03
C LEU A 317 33.83 8.98 -40.11
N ASN A 318 35.10 9.36 -40.26
CA ASN A 318 35.52 10.31 -41.30
C ASN A 318 35.49 9.71 -42.72
N LYS A 319 35.67 8.39 -42.87
CA LYS A 319 35.50 7.71 -44.17
C LYS A 319 34.04 7.63 -44.61
N GLU A 320 33.11 7.57 -43.66
CA GLU A 320 31.68 7.45 -43.94
C GLU A 320 31.02 8.81 -44.26
N VAL A 321 31.48 9.89 -43.60
CA VAL A 321 30.98 11.26 -43.84
C VAL A 321 31.43 11.83 -45.18
N VAL A 322 32.62 11.46 -45.68
CA VAL A 322 33.08 11.88 -47.02
C VAL A 322 32.28 11.22 -48.15
N ASN A 323 31.84 9.97 -47.96
CA ASN A 323 31.03 9.26 -48.95
C ASN A 323 29.55 9.69 -48.99
N GLN A 324 29.00 10.26 -47.90
CA GLN A 324 27.62 10.76 -47.88
C GLN A 324 27.44 12.18 -48.43
N LYS A 325 28.49 13.02 -48.43
CA LYS A 325 28.41 14.38 -48.99
C LYS A 325 28.36 14.47 -50.52
N ILE A 326 28.62 13.37 -51.23
CA ILE A 326 28.52 13.34 -52.71
C ILE A 326 27.07 13.04 -53.18
N LYS A 327 26.15 12.60 -52.30
CA LYS A 327 24.84 12.05 -52.71
C LYS A 327 23.58 12.84 -52.35
N LYS A 328 23.68 14.06 -51.78
CA LYS A 328 22.49 14.84 -51.41
C LYS A 328 22.59 16.32 -51.79
N ALA A 329 22.63 16.57 -53.10
CA ALA A 329 22.13 17.79 -53.72
C ALA A 329 21.13 17.37 -54.81
N GLN A 330 20.02 18.11 -54.96
CA GLN A 330 18.77 17.83 -55.71
C GLN A 330 17.72 17.07 -54.84
N THR A 331 16.50 17.56 -54.55
CA THR A 331 15.60 18.52 -55.24
C THR A 331 14.52 19.07 -54.27
N THR A 332 14.31 20.40 -54.26
CA THR A 332 13.07 21.25 -54.43
C THR A 332 11.67 20.58 -54.29
N GLU A 333 10.54 21.15 -53.81
CA GLU A 333 10.05 22.49 -53.40
C GLU A 333 8.60 22.38 -52.80
N THR A 334 8.17 23.39 -51.99
CA THR A 334 6.79 23.94 -51.70
C THR A 334 5.56 23.02 -51.44
N SER A 335 4.67 23.20 -50.45
CA SER A 335 3.76 24.33 -50.14
C SER A 335 2.97 24.09 -48.83
N VAL A 336 2.43 25.18 -48.27
CA VAL A 336 1.75 25.39 -46.97
C VAL A 336 0.26 24.99 -47.01
N ASP A 337 -0.30 24.42 -45.92
CA ASP A 337 -1.55 24.93 -45.29
C ASP A 337 -1.93 24.31 -43.92
N THR A 338 -2.86 25.00 -43.27
CA THR A 338 -3.18 25.12 -41.84
C THR A 338 -4.21 24.08 -41.32
N ALA A 339 -4.16 23.84 -39.99
CA ALA A 339 -5.27 23.50 -39.07
C ALA A 339 -5.37 22.07 -38.45
N THR A 340 -5.45 22.09 -37.10
CA THR A 340 -6.17 21.15 -36.20
C THR A 340 -5.77 19.67 -36.12
N LYS A 341 -5.14 19.28 -35.00
CA LYS A 341 -5.67 18.29 -34.01
C LYS A 341 -4.54 17.74 -33.13
N PHE A 342 -4.80 17.75 -31.82
CA PHE A 342 -4.14 16.90 -30.83
C PHE A 342 -4.25 15.43 -31.25
N ASN A 343 -3.13 14.68 -31.21
CA ASN A 343 -3.17 13.23 -31.05
C ASN A 343 -1.95 12.75 -30.25
N PHE A 344 -2.26 12.09 -29.13
CA PHE A 344 -1.36 11.25 -28.34
C PHE A 344 -0.92 10.06 -29.19
N ILE A 345 0.39 9.77 -29.26
CA ILE A 345 0.89 8.48 -29.75
C ILE A 345 1.83 7.89 -28.70
N ILE A 346 1.37 6.77 -28.15
CA ILE A 346 2.10 5.84 -27.29
C ILE A 346 2.98 4.98 -28.21
N ASN A 347 4.31 5.02 -28.05
CA ASN A 347 5.20 4.03 -28.65
C ASN A 347 5.55 2.95 -27.62
N SER A 348 4.91 1.80 -27.79
CA SER A 348 5.30 0.54 -27.17
C SER A 348 6.60 0.02 -27.78
N VAL A 349 7.56 -0.29 -26.92
CA VAL A 349 8.82 -0.97 -27.23
C VAL A 349 8.52 -2.45 -27.53
N GLN A 350 8.87 -2.92 -28.74
CA GLN A 350 9.07 -4.36 -28.98
C GLN A 350 10.57 -4.67 -29.14
N ILE A 351 11.01 -5.60 -28.30
CA ILE A 351 12.34 -6.19 -28.25
C ILE A 351 12.47 -7.21 -29.40
N ARG A 352 13.56 -7.09 -30.15
CA ARG A 352 13.98 -8.03 -31.20
C ARG A 352 14.26 -9.42 -30.60
N LYS A 353 13.74 -10.46 -31.24
CA LYS A 353 14.24 -11.84 -31.15
C LYS A 353 14.79 -12.21 -32.53
N ASP A 354 16.10 -12.37 -32.62
CA ASP A 354 16.74 -13.05 -33.73
C ASP A 354 16.49 -14.56 -33.59
N THR A 355 16.27 -15.27 -34.69
CA THR A 355 17.02 -16.47 -35.15
C THR A 355 16.21 -17.27 -36.19
N ALA A 356 16.89 -17.53 -37.31
CA ALA A 356 16.73 -18.63 -38.29
C ALA A 356 15.54 -18.68 -39.27
N ASN A 357 15.94 -18.69 -40.55
CA ASN A 357 15.25 -19.19 -41.73
C ASN A 357 14.41 -20.46 -41.50
N SER A 358 13.18 -20.46 -42.04
CA SER A 358 12.80 -21.38 -43.12
C SER A 358 11.44 -20.98 -43.71
N ASN A 359 11.33 -21.13 -45.03
CA ASN A 359 10.12 -20.94 -45.84
C ASN A 359 8.99 -21.87 -45.38
N VAL A 360 7.74 -21.41 -45.40
CA VAL A 360 6.57 -22.06 -46.03
C VAL A 360 5.45 -21.01 -46.16
N ALA A 361 4.83 -20.98 -47.34
CA ALA A 361 3.70 -20.15 -47.70
C ALA A 361 2.41 -20.56 -46.97
N GLU A 362 1.55 -19.60 -46.63
CA GLU A 362 0.10 -19.76 -46.76
C GLU A 362 -0.62 -18.40 -46.61
N THR A 363 -1.27 -18.02 -47.70
CA THR A 363 -2.29 -16.98 -47.84
C THR A 363 -3.43 -17.12 -46.84
N PHE A 364 -3.85 -16.03 -46.19
CA PHE A 364 -5.27 -15.84 -45.85
C PHE A 364 -5.63 -14.35 -45.67
N ASN A 365 -6.65 -13.93 -46.43
CA ASN A 365 -7.25 -12.61 -46.51
C ASN A 365 -8.50 -12.55 -45.58
N PRO A 366 -8.68 -11.54 -44.71
CA PRO A 366 -9.91 -11.41 -43.92
C PRO A 366 -10.79 -10.27 -44.45
N GLU A 367 -11.81 -10.62 -45.20
CA GLU A 367 -13.02 -9.80 -45.34
C GLU A 367 -14.24 -10.62 -44.88
N GLN A 368 -15.18 -9.93 -44.23
CA GLN A 368 -16.53 -10.39 -43.82
C GLN A 368 -16.53 -11.27 -42.55
N THR A 369 -17.20 -10.88 -41.46
CA THR A 369 -18.67 -10.87 -41.40
C THR A 369 -19.16 -10.11 -40.16
N LEU A 370 -20.09 -9.18 -40.36
CA LEU A 370 -20.90 -8.49 -39.35
C LEU A 370 -22.36 -8.97 -39.52
N VAL A 371 -22.91 -9.76 -38.58
CA VAL A 371 -24.38 -9.96 -38.49
C VAL A 371 -24.82 -10.09 -37.02
N LEU A 372 -25.57 -9.06 -36.61
CA LEU A 372 -26.76 -8.99 -35.74
C LEU A 372 -27.09 -10.18 -34.81
N ALA A 373 -27.31 -9.85 -33.53
CA ALA A 373 -28.24 -10.58 -32.67
C ALA A 373 -29.00 -9.62 -31.73
N THR A 374 -30.19 -9.20 -32.17
CA THR A 374 -31.28 -8.71 -31.30
C THR A 374 -32.24 -9.88 -31.07
N ARG A 375 -32.47 -10.28 -29.82
CA ARG A 375 -33.51 -11.26 -29.46
C ARG A 375 -34.38 -10.66 -28.36
N LYS A 376 -35.66 -10.46 -28.66
CA LYS A 376 -36.72 -10.03 -27.73
C LYS A 376 -37.76 -11.15 -27.65
N ASN A 377 -38.12 -11.44 -26.40
CA ASN A 377 -39.23 -12.20 -25.80
C ASN A 377 -40.35 -12.78 -26.68
N ASP A 378 -40.81 -13.97 -26.29
CA ASP A 378 -42.23 -14.35 -26.32
C ASP A 378 -42.58 -15.23 -25.12
N LEU A 379 -43.68 -14.87 -24.44
CA LEU A 379 -44.47 -15.60 -23.45
C LEU A 379 -45.74 -16.12 -24.14
N PRO A 380 -46.34 -17.27 -23.77
CA PRO A 380 -47.71 -17.55 -24.15
C PRO A 380 -48.69 -17.28 -22.99
N GLY A 381 -49.75 -16.54 -23.32
CA GLY A 381 -50.92 -16.33 -22.49
C GLY A 381 -51.96 -17.44 -22.64
N SER A 382 -52.83 -17.48 -21.64
CA SER A 382 -54.04 -18.27 -21.44
C SER A 382 -55.21 -17.86 -22.34
N SER A 383 -55.97 -18.84 -22.87
CA SER A 383 -57.39 -19.10 -22.57
C SER A 383 -58.01 -20.01 -23.64
N ASP A 384 -58.61 -21.13 -23.22
CA ASP A 384 -59.90 -21.62 -23.72
C ASP A 384 -60.28 -22.92 -22.99
N ARG A 385 -61.12 -22.77 -21.95
CA ARG A 385 -62.24 -23.63 -21.48
C ARG A 385 -62.52 -23.44 -20.00
#